data_AF-A0AAU9UPX0-F1
#
_entry.id   AF-A0AAU9UPX0-F1
#
_cell.length_a   1.000
_cell.length_b   1.000
_cell.length_c   1.000
_cell.angle_alpha   90.00
_cell.angle_beta   90.00
_cell.angle_gamma   90.00
#
_symmetry.space_group_name_H-M   'P 1'
#
loop_
_entity.id
_entity.type
_entity.pdbx_description
1 polymer ?
#
loop_
_entity_poly.entity_id
_entity_poly.type
_entity_poly.pdbx_seq_one_letter_code
_entity_poly.pdbx_strand_id
1 'polypeptide(L)'
;MEVVTRRYLFDKMIEQNSPSINDKLEYLQNYLLVSYGDSDEDKKYIKKKFSYFKTEIKKRWSKARSTLEKFLISNDAWLAGTFVIPIKTYNKPGRPTKIFSECSDRTKRRKTEEVRSSVSKEVIVHAAQVILQKEGKRNASQVLKDITNSPASANECKKIHSKSKTQDPLTPREALRMCVDADLTRSQYEIVRATNRSHFPCYELVLKAKEECYPPKETIRVTASCAESDLQSLLDHTVTRLSIFLEEVLMTLTEIERNSLQIICKWGCDGSQQAQYKQKFMNDADSDANIFLSSFVPLQIVCGKDKRKIVWQNPTPSPRYCRPIRFRFIKESVDITKDEINYVRDSVKSLKATEMELNGQKFSFSHSLKMTMVDGKVCNVATDTKSTSRCYICGATSKEFNDLSKKNEIHPESLEFGLSNLHARIRLFESILHLAYKLPVRKYRERKTEAEKMLEQQKKTEIQQRFREEVGILVDMPKCNFGNTNDGNTSRRFFENPYLAAEITGIDFNFIHRIKVILEAISSGHKIDVPKFDKYAMETAKLYVELYGWHPMTPTMHKILVHGGKVIENSLVPIGQLSEEAAEARNKHFRSYRLNFAR
;
A
#
# COMPACT_ATOMS: atom_id res chain seq x y z
N MET A 1 37.47 34.80 -60.29
CA MET A 1 38.16 35.44 -61.44
C MET A 1 39.52 35.90 -60.96
N GLU A 2 40.59 35.54 -61.66
CA GLU A 2 41.95 36.05 -61.45
C GLU A 2 42.10 37.38 -62.15
N VAL A 3 42.89 38.29 -61.61
CA VAL A 3 43.21 39.57 -62.25
C VAL A 3 44.72 39.63 -62.39
N VAL A 4 45.22 39.56 -63.63
CA VAL A 4 46.64 39.68 -63.95
C VAL A 4 46.92 41.04 -64.59
N THR A 5 48.16 41.53 -64.52
CA THR A 5 48.54 42.77 -65.22
C THR A 5 48.79 42.52 -66.70
N ARG A 6 48.60 43.54 -67.53
CA ARG A 6 48.99 43.48 -68.96
C ARG A 6 50.49 43.33 -69.10
N ARG A 7 51.28 43.80 -68.14
CA ARG A 7 52.72 43.59 -68.08
C ARG A 7 53.07 42.11 -68.01
N TYR A 8 52.41 41.36 -67.12
CA TYR A 8 52.57 39.91 -67.04
C TYR A 8 52.31 39.21 -68.39
N LEU A 9 51.23 39.61 -69.09
CA LEU A 9 50.92 39.09 -70.42
C LEU A 9 51.96 39.49 -71.47
N PHE A 10 52.48 40.72 -71.40
CA PHE A 10 53.51 41.21 -72.32
C PHE A 10 54.85 40.50 -72.13
N ASP A 11 55.26 40.27 -70.88
CA ASP A 11 56.49 39.55 -70.59
C ASP A 11 56.37 38.09 -71.08
N LYS A 12 55.21 37.45 -70.86
CA LYS A 12 54.90 36.14 -71.44
C LYS A 12 54.87 36.12 -72.97
N MET A 13 54.46 37.22 -73.61
CA MET A 13 54.50 37.35 -75.07
C MET A 13 55.94 37.39 -75.59
N ILE A 14 56.85 38.05 -74.89
CA ILE A 14 58.25 38.23 -75.33
C ILE A 14 59.09 36.98 -75.10
N GLU A 15 58.74 36.12 -74.14
CA GLU A 15 59.36 34.80 -73.95
C GLU A 15 59.43 33.99 -75.26
N GLN A 16 58.50 34.23 -76.20
CA GLN A 16 58.56 33.65 -77.54
C GLN A 16 59.57 34.37 -78.45
N ASN A 17 60.62 33.64 -78.84
CA ASN A 17 61.75 34.14 -79.63
C ASN A 17 61.46 34.18 -81.15
N SER A 18 60.32 34.78 -81.58
CA SER A 18 59.99 35.03 -83.00
C SER A 18 60.18 36.52 -83.36
N PRO A 19 60.70 36.87 -84.56
CA PRO A 19 60.76 38.27 -85.01
C PRO A 19 59.38 38.85 -85.34
N SER A 20 58.35 38.02 -85.56
CA SER A 20 56.99 38.44 -85.90
C SER A 20 56.15 38.65 -84.63
N ILE A 21 55.61 39.86 -84.46
CA ILE A 21 54.66 40.14 -83.35
C ILE A 21 53.38 39.32 -83.46
N ASN A 22 52.98 38.91 -84.67
CA ASN A 22 51.78 38.10 -84.85
C ASN A 22 51.94 36.73 -84.21
N ASP A 23 53.10 36.10 -84.41
CA ASP A 23 53.42 34.77 -83.89
C ASP A 23 53.49 34.80 -82.36
N LYS A 24 54.09 35.86 -81.79
CA LYS A 24 54.13 36.06 -80.33
C LYS A 24 52.74 36.20 -79.72
N LEU A 25 51.84 36.92 -80.41
CA LEU A 25 50.46 37.10 -79.95
C LEU A 25 49.62 35.82 -80.09
N GLU A 26 49.91 34.99 -81.09
CA GLU A 26 49.27 33.69 -81.25
C GLU A 26 49.73 32.69 -80.19
N TYR A 27 51.03 32.67 -79.88
CA TYR A 27 51.58 31.93 -78.75
C TYR A 27 50.89 32.29 -77.43
N LEU A 28 50.79 33.60 -77.12
CA LEU A 28 50.14 34.07 -75.90
C LEU A 28 48.64 33.71 -75.88
N GLN A 29 47.95 33.78 -77.03
CA GLN A 29 46.54 33.39 -77.14
C GLN A 29 46.34 31.90 -76.82
N ASN A 30 47.20 31.04 -77.36
CA ASN A 30 47.14 29.60 -77.12
C ASN A 30 47.48 29.26 -75.67
N TYR A 31 48.49 29.92 -75.09
CA TYR A 31 48.81 29.79 -73.67
C TYR A 31 47.59 30.10 -72.79
N LEU A 32 46.90 31.22 -73.03
CA LEU A 32 45.71 31.57 -72.25
C LEU A 32 44.55 30.57 -72.44
N LEU A 33 44.38 30.02 -73.65
CA LEU A 33 43.33 29.03 -73.92
C LEU A 33 43.62 27.68 -73.28
N VAL A 34 44.88 27.23 -73.26
CA VAL A 34 45.28 25.97 -72.62
C VAL A 34 45.25 26.09 -71.11
N SER A 35 45.75 27.20 -70.56
CA SER A 35 45.86 27.37 -69.11
C SER A 35 44.53 27.72 -68.43
N TYR A 36 43.60 28.37 -69.15
CA TYR A 36 42.38 28.91 -68.53
C TYR A 36 41.07 28.65 -69.30
N GLY A 37 41.12 28.07 -70.51
CA GLY A 37 39.94 27.82 -71.34
C GLY A 37 39.39 26.39 -71.20
N ASP A 38 38.85 26.04 -70.03
CA ASP A 38 38.31 24.69 -69.76
C ASP A 38 36.97 24.42 -70.50
N SER A 39 36.05 25.39 -70.53
CA SER A 39 34.75 25.27 -71.23
C SER A 39 34.73 26.05 -72.55
N ASP A 40 33.79 25.70 -73.45
CA ASP A 40 33.62 26.44 -74.71
C ASP A 40 33.19 27.90 -74.50
N GLU A 41 32.47 28.20 -73.42
CA GLU A 41 32.14 29.58 -73.02
C GLU A 41 33.36 30.35 -72.51
N ASP A 42 34.22 29.71 -71.72
CA ASP A 42 35.47 30.32 -71.24
C ASP A 42 36.43 30.59 -72.40
N LYS A 43 36.58 29.61 -73.31
CA LYS A 43 37.37 29.78 -74.54
C LYS A 43 36.82 30.95 -75.38
N LYS A 44 35.50 31.08 -75.49
CA LYS A 44 34.85 32.19 -76.22
C LYS A 44 35.07 33.55 -75.52
N TYR A 45 34.98 33.60 -74.20
CA TYR A 45 35.24 34.80 -73.41
C TYR A 45 36.70 35.24 -73.53
N ILE A 46 37.65 34.32 -73.35
CA ILE A 46 39.09 34.58 -73.48
C ILE A 46 39.41 35.05 -74.89
N LYS A 47 38.93 34.37 -75.95
CA LYS A 47 39.12 34.82 -77.34
C LYS A 47 38.59 36.23 -77.57
N LYS A 48 37.41 36.56 -77.04
CA LYS A 48 36.80 37.89 -77.18
C LYS A 48 37.61 38.97 -76.46
N LYS A 49 38.01 38.75 -75.21
CA LYS A 49 38.80 39.73 -74.44
C LYS A 49 40.23 39.88 -74.98
N PHE A 50 40.84 38.77 -75.38
CA PHE A 50 42.17 38.76 -75.96
C PHE A 50 42.21 39.46 -77.32
N SER A 51 41.13 39.39 -78.12
CA SER A 51 41.01 40.17 -79.37
C SER A 51 41.24 41.67 -79.16
N TYR A 52 40.58 42.28 -78.16
CA TYR A 52 40.80 43.70 -77.83
C TYR A 52 42.25 43.99 -77.42
N PHE A 53 42.83 43.14 -76.58
CA PHE A 53 44.23 43.25 -76.19
C PHE A 53 45.17 43.15 -77.40
N LYS A 54 44.94 42.17 -78.29
CA LYS A 54 45.70 41.90 -79.51
C LYS A 54 45.67 43.10 -80.48
N THR A 55 44.54 43.78 -80.61
CA THR A 55 44.45 44.98 -81.45
C THR A 55 45.19 46.17 -80.83
N GLU A 56 45.02 46.38 -79.53
CA GLU A 56 45.60 47.53 -78.83
C GLU A 56 47.13 47.45 -78.76
N ILE A 57 47.67 46.26 -78.44
CA ILE A 57 49.11 46.03 -78.37
C ILE A 57 49.77 46.20 -79.75
N LYS A 58 49.14 45.75 -80.84
CA LYS A 58 49.66 45.96 -82.21
C LYS A 58 49.73 47.43 -82.58
N LYS A 59 48.68 48.22 -82.27
CA LYS A 59 48.67 49.67 -82.53
C LYS A 59 49.80 50.37 -81.76
N ARG A 60 49.98 50.03 -80.49
CA ARG A 60 51.04 50.60 -79.64
C ARG A 60 52.44 50.17 -80.07
N TRP A 61 52.59 48.91 -80.48
CA TRP A 61 53.85 48.38 -81.00
C TRP A 61 54.29 49.10 -82.29
N SER A 62 53.35 49.34 -83.20
CA SER A 62 53.61 50.13 -84.42
C SER A 62 53.98 51.58 -84.10
N LYS A 63 53.28 52.25 -83.17
CA LYS A 63 53.63 53.61 -82.71
C LYS A 63 55.01 53.70 -82.06
N ALA A 64 55.46 52.64 -81.40
CA ALA A 64 56.81 52.52 -80.83
C ALA A 64 57.90 52.16 -81.87
N ARG A 65 57.57 52.17 -83.18
CA ARG A 65 58.46 51.77 -84.28
C ARG A 65 59.05 50.36 -84.08
N SER A 66 58.28 49.45 -83.50
CA SER A 66 58.69 48.06 -83.25
C SER A 66 59.97 47.90 -82.41
N THR A 67 60.36 48.92 -81.65
CA THR A 67 61.53 48.88 -80.77
C THR A 67 61.09 48.62 -79.33
N LEU A 68 61.65 47.58 -78.70
CA LEU A 68 61.23 47.13 -77.37
C LEU A 68 61.38 48.22 -76.30
N GLU A 69 62.55 48.85 -76.21
CA GLU A 69 62.83 49.90 -75.22
C GLU A 69 61.86 51.07 -75.32
N LYS A 70 61.59 51.53 -76.56
CA LYS A 70 60.64 52.62 -76.81
C LYS A 70 59.21 52.23 -76.44
N PHE A 71 58.82 50.97 -76.68
CA PHE A 71 57.49 50.47 -76.31
C PHE A 71 57.31 50.46 -74.79
N LEU A 72 58.30 49.97 -74.05
CA LEU A 72 58.27 49.89 -72.59
C LEU A 72 58.15 51.27 -71.94
N ILE A 73 58.96 52.24 -72.39
CA ILE A 73 58.94 53.61 -71.84
C ILE A 73 57.61 54.30 -72.15
N SER A 74 57.10 54.20 -73.38
CA SER A 74 55.90 54.93 -73.82
C SER A 74 54.57 54.31 -73.37
N ASN A 75 54.55 53.05 -72.92
CA ASN A 75 53.33 52.32 -72.56
C ASN A 75 53.34 51.74 -71.14
N ASP A 76 54.25 52.18 -70.28
CA ASP A 76 54.39 51.66 -68.91
C ASP A 76 53.08 51.74 -68.10
N ALA A 77 52.44 52.91 -68.09
CA ALA A 77 51.14 53.11 -67.45
C ALA A 77 50.02 52.22 -68.04
N TRP A 78 50.10 51.87 -69.33
CA TRP A 78 49.13 50.96 -69.95
C TRP A 78 49.40 49.50 -69.58
N LEU A 79 50.66 49.10 -69.46
CA LEU A 79 51.09 47.77 -69.03
C LEU A 79 50.75 47.49 -67.56
N ALA A 80 50.72 48.53 -66.71
CA ALA A 80 50.22 48.44 -65.33
C ALA A 80 48.72 48.13 -65.23
N GLY A 81 47.96 48.32 -66.32
CA GLY A 81 46.53 48.00 -66.38
C GLY A 81 46.25 46.50 -66.24
N THR A 82 45.01 46.15 -65.90
CA THR A 82 44.62 44.76 -65.59
C THR A 82 43.95 44.04 -66.76
N PHE A 83 44.02 42.70 -66.69
CA PHE A 83 43.35 41.72 -67.55
C PHE A 83 42.71 40.65 -66.65
N VAL A 84 41.40 40.44 -66.79
CA VAL A 84 40.62 39.55 -65.92
C VAL A 84 40.43 38.19 -66.58
N ILE A 85 40.77 37.13 -65.84
CA ILE A 85 40.67 35.73 -66.24
C ILE A 85 39.61 35.03 -65.36
N PRO A 86 38.71 34.19 -65.90
CA PRO A 86 37.77 33.43 -65.06
C PRO A 86 38.50 32.40 -64.17
N ILE A 87 38.15 32.28 -62.88
CA ILE A 87 38.58 31.16 -61.99
C ILE A 87 37.33 30.51 -61.38
N LYS A 88 37.32 29.17 -61.33
CA LYS A 88 36.35 28.28 -60.65
C LYS A 88 36.10 28.62 -59.18
N THR A 89 34.83 28.57 -58.74
CA THR A 89 34.43 28.30 -57.35
C THR A 89 33.58 27.03 -57.33
N TYR A 90 34.07 25.95 -56.73
CA TYR A 90 33.30 24.72 -56.55
C TYR A 90 32.45 24.80 -55.27
N ASN A 91 31.16 25.14 -55.38
CA ASN A 91 30.21 24.96 -54.29
C ASN A 91 29.83 23.46 -54.19
N LYS A 92 30.23 22.77 -53.12
CA LYS A 92 29.78 21.40 -52.84
C LYS A 92 28.41 21.43 -52.15
N PRO A 93 27.39 20.70 -52.63
CA PRO A 93 26.11 20.61 -51.95
C PRO A 93 26.26 19.79 -50.66
N GLY A 94 26.04 20.42 -49.50
CA GLY A 94 26.13 19.78 -48.19
C GLY A 94 24.88 20.03 -47.34
N ARG A 95 24.56 19.09 -46.45
CA ARG A 95 23.42 19.18 -45.52
C ARG A 95 23.55 20.43 -44.62
N PRO A 96 22.49 21.22 -44.43
CA PRO A 96 22.50 22.37 -43.52
C PRO A 96 22.96 21.95 -42.12
N THR A 97 23.96 22.65 -41.59
CA THR A 97 24.55 22.37 -40.28
C THR A 97 23.68 22.94 -39.16
N LYS A 98 23.13 22.07 -38.31
CA LYS A 98 22.41 22.49 -37.09
C LYS A 98 23.30 23.28 -36.14
N ILE A 99 22.71 24.20 -35.38
CA ILE A 99 23.38 24.95 -34.29
C ILE A 99 23.86 23.96 -33.23
N PHE A 100 24.96 24.27 -32.54
CA PHE A 100 25.60 23.35 -31.60
C PHE A 100 24.67 22.89 -30.47
N SER A 101 23.84 23.78 -29.91
CA SER A 101 22.87 23.47 -28.85
C SER A 101 21.88 22.37 -29.24
N GLU A 102 21.41 22.38 -30.48
CA GLU A 102 20.40 21.48 -31.06
C GLU A 102 20.99 20.18 -31.64
N CYS A 103 22.32 20.03 -31.62
CA CYS A 103 23.00 18.83 -32.06
C CYS A 103 22.85 17.70 -31.03
N SER A 104 22.73 16.45 -31.49
CA SER A 104 22.83 15.28 -30.63
C SER A 104 24.23 15.16 -30.00
N ASP A 105 24.36 14.49 -28.86
CA ASP A 105 25.64 14.36 -28.15
C ASP A 105 26.74 13.74 -29.02
N ARG A 106 26.39 12.76 -29.86
CA ARG A 106 27.32 12.19 -30.84
C ARG A 106 27.84 13.25 -31.82
N THR A 107 26.97 14.15 -32.26
CA THR A 107 27.33 15.23 -33.19
C THR A 107 28.14 16.32 -32.50
N LYS A 108 27.79 16.68 -31.25
CA LYS A 108 28.55 17.63 -30.42
C LYS A 108 29.98 17.15 -30.22
N ARG A 109 30.17 15.87 -29.83
CA ARG A 109 31.50 15.25 -29.66
C ARG A 109 32.34 15.34 -30.93
N ARG A 110 31.76 15.01 -32.08
CA ARG A 110 32.42 15.10 -33.40
C ARG A 110 32.81 16.54 -33.75
N LYS A 111 31.93 17.52 -33.49
CA LYS A 111 32.21 18.94 -33.75
C LYS A 111 33.31 19.49 -32.84
N THR A 112 33.42 18.99 -31.61
CA THR A 112 34.47 19.39 -30.65
C THR A 112 35.77 18.61 -30.82
N GLU A 113 35.87 17.65 -31.74
CA GLU A 113 37.05 16.79 -31.90
C GLU A 113 38.32 17.59 -32.14
N GLU A 114 38.25 18.52 -33.09
CA GLU A 114 39.38 19.38 -33.45
C GLU A 114 39.91 20.16 -32.24
N VAL A 115 39.01 20.77 -31.46
CA VAL A 115 39.37 21.53 -30.25
C VAL A 115 39.96 20.61 -29.18
N ARG A 116 39.41 19.41 -28.99
CA ARG A 116 39.91 18.43 -28.00
C ARG A 116 41.29 17.87 -28.36
N SER A 117 41.60 17.79 -29.65
CA SER A 117 42.88 17.24 -30.14
C SER A 117 43.97 18.31 -30.28
N SER A 118 43.60 19.57 -30.53
CA SER A 118 44.55 20.68 -30.76
C SER A 118 44.83 21.54 -29.52
N VAL A 119 43.96 21.53 -28.50
CA VAL A 119 44.08 22.39 -27.31
C VAL A 119 44.19 21.55 -26.05
N SER A 120 45.10 21.92 -25.15
CA SER A 120 45.27 21.22 -23.87
C SER A 120 44.06 21.38 -22.96
N LYS A 121 43.87 20.38 -22.09
CA LYS A 121 42.73 20.31 -21.16
C LYS A 121 42.67 21.53 -20.24
N GLU A 122 43.82 22.00 -19.77
CA GLU A 122 43.95 23.10 -18.81
C GLU A 122 43.44 24.42 -19.43
N VAL A 123 43.79 24.65 -20.70
CA VAL A 123 43.38 25.85 -21.45
C VAL A 123 41.87 25.82 -21.71
N ILE A 124 41.31 24.66 -22.08
CA ILE A 124 39.87 24.50 -22.31
C ILE A 124 39.08 24.76 -21.01
N VAL A 125 39.52 24.20 -19.89
CA VAL A 125 38.85 24.37 -18.59
C VAL A 125 38.93 25.83 -18.13
N HIS A 126 40.09 26.48 -18.27
CA HIS A 126 40.25 27.87 -17.90
C HIS A 126 39.41 28.81 -18.78
N ALA A 127 39.37 28.57 -20.09
CA ALA A 127 38.50 29.32 -21.01
C ALA A 127 37.01 29.18 -20.62
N ALA A 128 36.56 27.97 -20.27
CA ALA A 128 35.19 27.75 -19.80
C ALA A 128 34.89 28.49 -18.49
N GLN A 129 35.84 28.55 -17.54
CA GLN A 129 35.68 29.34 -16.31
C GLN A 129 35.50 30.83 -16.61
N VAL A 130 36.35 31.40 -17.47
CA VAL A 130 36.29 32.83 -17.84
C VAL A 130 34.97 33.17 -18.53
N ILE A 131 34.46 32.30 -19.40
CA ILE A 131 33.15 32.48 -20.05
C ILE A 131 32.03 32.49 -19.00
N LEU A 132 32.01 31.52 -18.08
CA LEU A 132 31.00 31.45 -17.01
C LEU A 132 31.05 32.67 -16.07
N GLN A 133 32.23 33.22 -15.80
CA GLN A 133 32.38 34.45 -15.03
C GLN A 133 31.86 35.68 -15.77
N LYS A 134 32.15 35.80 -17.07
CA LYS A 134 31.62 36.88 -17.93
C LYS A 134 30.09 36.84 -18.03
N GLU A 135 29.49 35.66 -18.00
CA GLU A 135 28.03 35.46 -17.95
C GLU A 135 27.41 35.67 -16.55
N GLY A 136 28.22 36.03 -15.54
CA GLY A 136 27.75 36.27 -14.16
C GLY A 136 27.50 34.99 -13.34
N LYS A 137 27.76 33.79 -13.88
CA LYS A 137 27.56 32.50 -13.21
C LYS A 137 28.76 32.12 -12.33
N ARG A 138 29.04 32.95 -11.32
CA ARG A 138 30.22 32.83 -10.44
C ARG A 138 30.28 31.48 -9.72
N ASN A 139 29.17 30.99 -9.19
CA ASN A 139 29.11 29.70 -8.49
C ASN A 139 29.44 28.52 -9.42
N ALA A 140 28.96 28.53 -10.68
CA ALA A 140 29.25 27.48 -11.64
C ALA A 140 30.73 27.46 -12.06
N SER A 141 31.34 28.65 -12.22
CA SER A 141 32.78 28.78 -12.44
C SER A 141 33.59 28.24 -11.26
N GLN A 142 33.15 28.51 -10.03
CA GLN A 142 33.83 28.04 -8.82
C GLN A 142 33.75 26.51 -8.70
N VAL A 143 32.57 25.93 -8.92
CA VAL A 143 32.38 24.47 -8.95
C VAL A 143 33.26 23.80 -10.01
N LEU A 144 33.36 24.38 -11.21
CA LEU A 144 34.25 23.85 -12.27
C LEU A 144 35.72 23.89 -11.85
N LYS A 145 36.15 24.93 -11.12
CA LYS A 145 37.49 25.07 -10.56
C LYS A 145 37.77 24.04 -9.46
N ASP A 146 36.83 23.87 -8.55
CA ASP A 146 36.95 22.94 -7.42
C ASP A 146 37.00 21.48 -7.90
N ILE A 147 36.17 21.12 -8.89
CA ILE A 147 36.18 19.79 -9.54
C ILE A 147 37.50 19.52 -10.26
N THR A 148 38.09 20.54 -10.89
CA THR A 148 39.35 20.37 -11.64
C THR A 148 40.54 20.19 -10.70
N ASN A 149 40.53 20.86 -9.54
CA ASN A 149 41.61 20.80 -8.55
C ASN A 149 41.48 19.59 -7.60
N SER A 150 40.27 19.08 -7.36
CA SER A 150 40.02 17.96 -6.46
C SER A 150 38.99 16.98 -7.03
N PRO A 151 39.44 15.81 -7.54
CA PRO A 151 38.54 14.74 -7.99
C PRO A 151 37.62 14.19 -6.87
N ALA A 152 38.04 14.33 -5.60
CA ALA A 152 37.25 13.91 -4.44
C ALA A 152 35.97 14.75 -4.28
N SER A 153 36.06 16.06 -4.48
CA SER A 153 34.92 16.99 -4.42
C SER A 153 33.89 16.72 -5.53
N ALA A 154 34.36 16.27 -6.71
CA ALA A 154 33.48 15.85 -7.80
C ALA A 154 32.65 14.60 -7.45
N ASN A 155 33.27 13.63 -6.76
CA ASN A 155 32.58 12.43 -6.28
C ASN A 155 31.56 12.75 -5.19
N GLU A 156 31.85 13.74 -4.34
CA GLU A 156 30.95 14.19 -3.27
C GLU A 156 29.73 14.92 -3.83
N CYS A 157 29.92 15.86 -4.77
CA CYS A 157 28.81 16.49 -5.50
C CYS A 157 27.94 15.45 -6.23
N LYS A 158 28.55 14.41 -6.82
CA LYS A 158 27.81 13.33 -7.49
C LYS A 158 26.98 12.50 -6.51
N LYS A 159 27.53 12.19 -5.32
CA LYS A 159 26.82 11.47 -4.24
C LYS A 159 25.62 12.26 -3.70
N ILE A 160 25.77 13.57 -3.53
CA ILE A 160 24.68 14.45 -3.06
C ILE A 160 23.57 14.55 -4.11
N HIS A 161 23.94 14.73 -5.39
CA HIS A 161 22.99 14.85 -6.48
C HIS A 161 22.30 13.52 -6.84
N SER A 162 22.95 12.37 -6.59
CA SER A 162 22.29 11.06 -6.72
C SER A 162 21.31 10.80 -5.57
N LYS A 163 21.64 11.20 -4.34
CA LYS A 163 20.73 11.09 -3.20
C LYS A 163 19.46 11.94 -3.32
N SER A 164 19.50 13.06 -4.07
CA SER A 164 18.35 13.97 -4.17
C SER A 164 17.38 13.65 -5.32
N LYS A 165 17.66 12.68 -6.19
CA LYS A 165 16.88 12.43 -7.42
C LYS A 165 16.18 11.06 -7.52
N THR A 166 16.48 10.11 -6.65
CA THR A 166 15.83 8.80 -6.66
C THR A 166 15.08 8.60 -5.35
N GLN A 167 13.75 8.72 -5.37
CA GLN A 167 12.95 7.93 -4.43
C GLN A 167 13.35 6.48 -4.68
N ASP A 168 13.89 5.83 -3.65
CA ASP A 168 14.24 4.41 -3.76
C ASP A 168 12.98 3.62 -4.17
N PRO A 169 13.11 2.62 -5.06
CA PRO A 169 11.99 1.76 -5.41
C PRO A 169 11.42 1.09 -4.17
N LEU A 170 10.08 1.06 -4.07
CA LEU A 170 9.40 0.28 -3.04
C LEU A 170 9.83 -1.18 -3.14
N THR A 171 10.14 -1.78 -2.00
CA THR A 171 10.36 -3.22 -1.94
C THR A 171 9.06 -3.97 -2.22
N PRO A 172 9.12 -5.23 -2.70
CA PRO A 172 7.92 -6.03 -2.92
C PRO A 172 7.05 -6.19 -1.67
N ARG A 173 7.67 -6.22 -0.48
CA ARG A 173 6.96 -6.30 0.81
C ARG A 173 6.25 -4.99 1.17
N GLU A 174 6.87 -3.84 0.93
CA GLU A 174 6.22 -2.54 1.16
C GLU A 174 5.07 -2.30 0.16
N ALA A 175 5.26 -2.69 -1.10
CA ALA A 175 4.20 -2.66 -2.09
C ALA A 175 3.04 -3.60 -1.73
N LEU A 176 3.34 -4.80 -1.22
CA LEU A 176 2.31 -5.71 -0.70
C LEU A 176 1.56 -5.10 0.49
N ARG A 177 2.27 -4.51 1.44
CA ARG A 177 1.66 -3.81 2.58
C ARG A 177 0.70 -2.73 2.09
N MET A 178 1.13 -1.90 1.14
CA MET A 178 0.27 -0.86 0.54
C MET A 178 -0.99 -1.46 -0.08
N CYS A 179 -0.87 -2.55 -0.85
CA CYS A 179 -2.03 -3.22 -1.43
C CYS A 179 -3.01 -3.74 -0.38
N VAL A 180 -2.53 -4.30 0.72
CA VAL A 180 -3.38 -4.86 1.79
C VAL A 180 -3.98 -3.76 2.65
N ASP A 181 -3.21 -2.73 3.02
CA ASP A 181 -3.67 -1.64 3.89
C ASP A 181 -4.70 -0.74 3.18
N ALA A 182 -4.57 -0.56 1.86
CA ALA A 182 -5.48 0.26 1.04
C ALA A 182 -6.53 -0.56 0.26
N ASP A 183 -6.64 -1.87 0.52
CA ASP A 183 -7.58 -2.77 -0.17
C ASP A 183 -7.53 -2.64 -1.70
N LEU A 184 -6.32 -2.59 -2.27
CA LEU A 184 -6.13 -2.43 -3.71
C LEU A 184 -6.28 -3.77 -4.44
N THR A 185 -7.17 -3.80 -5.43
CA THR A 185 -7.24 -4.91 -6.38
C THR A 185 -6.01 -4.90 -7.30
N ARG A 186 -5.75 -6.02 -8.00
CA ARG A 186 -4.65 -6.11 -8.96
C ARG A 186 -4.74 -5.02 -10.04
N SER A 187 -5.93 -4.77 -10.56
CA SER A 187 -6.12 -3.75 -11.62
C SER A 187 -5.83 -2.35 -11.09
N GLN A 188 -6.30 -2.02 -9.88
CA GLN A 188 -6.02 -0.74 -9.24
C GLN A 188 -4.51 -0.55 -8.98
N TYR A 189 -3.82 -1.59 -8.50
CA TYR A 189 -2.37 -1.53 -8.31
C TYR A 189 -1.62 -1.27 -9.61
N GLU A 190 -2.00 -1.93 -10.71
CA GLU A 190 -1.35 -1.71 -12.02
C GLU A 190 -1.62 -0.29 -12.56
N ILE A 191 -2.78 0.30 -12.29
CA ILE A 191 -3.07 1.71 -12.61
C ILE A 191 -2.13 2.64 -11.80
N VAL A 192 -1.99 2.40 -10.50
CA VAL A 192 -1.07 3.19 -9.65
C VAL A 192 0.36 3.03 -10.15
N ARG A 193 0.80 1.81 -10.44
CA ARG A 193 2.13 1.53 -10.98
C ARG A 193 2.38 2.22 -12.32
N ALA A 194 1.37 2.38 -13.17
CA ALA A 194 1.50 3.06 -14.45
C ALA A 194 1.94 4.52 -14.29
N THR A 195 1.65 5.17 -13.15
CA THR A 195 2.08 6.55 -12.86
C THR A 195 3.59 6.66 -12.60
N ASN A 196 4.20 5.65 -11.96
CA ASN A 196 5.63 5.64 -11.67
C ASN A 196 6.20 4.20 -11.65
N ARG A 197 6.58 3.70 -12.82
CA ARG A 197 7.07 2.32 -13.00
C ARG A 197 8.41 2.03 -12.34
N SER A 198 9.24 3.06 -12.07
CA SER A 198 10.53 2.87 -11.39
C SER A 198 10.38 2.80 -9.89
N HIS A 199 9.35 3.43 -9.32
CA HIS A 199 9.09 3.38 -7.90
C HIS A 199 8.28 2.14 -7.47
N PHE A 200 7.25 1.75 -8.23
CA PHE A 200 6.39 0.62 -7.89
C PHE A 200 6.84 -0.70 -8.55
N PRO A 201 7.12 -1.77 -7.77
CA PRO A 201 7.54 -3.05 -8.33
C PRO A 201 6.42 -3.68 -9.16
N CYS A 202 6.78 -4.53 -10.13
CA CYS A 202 5.76 -5.25 -10.90
C CYS A 202 4.93 -6.18 -10.01
N TYR A 203 3.68 -6.43 -10.39
CA TYR A 203 2.77 -7.23 -9.57
C TYR A 203 3.26 -8.67 -9.37
N GLU A 204 4.08 -9.22 -10.28
CA GLU A 204 4.70 -10.54 -10.10
C GLU A 204 5.63 -10.60 -8.88
N LEU A 205 6.39 -9.54 -8.62
CA LEU A 205 7.22 -9.48 -7.41
C LEU A 205 6.36 -9.36 -6.15
N VAL A 206 5.28 -8.58 -6.22
CA VAL A 206 4.29 -8.48 -5.14
C VAL A 206 3.61 -9.84 -4.90
N LEU A 207 3.34 -10.60 -5.97
CA LEU A 207 2.77 -11.95 -5.88
C LEU A 207 3.72 -12.92 -5.18
N LYS A 208 5.02 -12.90 -5.50
CA LYS A 208 6.03 -13.70 -4.79
C LYS A 208 6.05 -13.35 -3.29
N ALA A 209 6.01 -12.07 -2.95
CA ALA A 209 5.90 -11.63 -1.56
C ALA A 209 4.60 -12.09 -0.88
N LYS A 210 3.49 -12.22 -1.64
CA LYS A 210 2.23 -12.83 -1.13
C LYS A 210 2.39 -14.32 -0.86
N GLU A 211 3.04 -15.05 -1.76
CA GLU A 211 3.28 -16.49 -1.60
C GLU A 211 4.14 -16.80 -0.37
N GLU A 212 5.13 -15.94 -0.05
CA GLU A 212 5.90 -16.02 1.21
C GLU A 212 5.03 -15.88 2.47
N CYS A 213 3.82 -15.35 2.35
CA CYS A 213 2.88 -15.15 3.46
C CYS A 213 1.88 -16.31 3.60
N TYR A 214 1.86 -17.27 2.68
CA TYR A 214 0.94 -18.41 2.74
C TYR A 214 1.58 -19.58 3.49
N PRO A 215 0.79 -20.37 4.24
CA PRO A 215 1.27 -21.65 4.75
C PRO A 215 1.57 -22.60 3.58
N PRO A 216 2.31 -23.70 3.83
CA PRO A 216 2.70 -24.65 2.78
C PRO A 216 1.49 -25.12 1.96
N LYS A 217 1.62 -25.16 0.63
CA LYS A 217 0.49 -25.40 -0.29
C LYS A 217 -0.16 -26.77 -0.08
N GLU A 218 0.62 -27.75 0.39
CA GLU A 218 0.20 -29.13 0.66
C GLU A 218 -0.75 -29.21 1.86
N THR A 219 -0.73 -28.20 2.73
CA THR A 219 -1.51 -28.14 3.98
C THR A 219 -2.85 -27.41 3.80
N ILE A 220 -3.06 -26.82 2.62
CA ILE A 220 -4.28 -26.10 2.25
C ILE A 220 -5.13 -27.00 1.34
N ARG A 221 -6.38 -27.21 1.74
CA ARG A 221 -7.36 -27.93 0.94
C ARG A 221 -8.49 -27.00 0.53
N VAL A 222 -8.74 -26.90 -0.78
CA VAL A 222 -9.82 -26.09 -1.35
C VAL A 222 -10.72 -26.97 -2.21
N THR A 223 -12.02 -26.92 -1.93
CA THR A 223 -13.08 -27.58 -2.70
C THR A 223 -14.13 -26.54 -3.12
N ALA A 224 -15.16 -26.98 -3.86
CA ALA A 224 -16.23 -26.07 -4.27
C ALA A 224 -17.06 -25.53 -3.08
N SER A 225 -17.11 -26.25 -1.96
CA SER A 225 -17.96 -25.94 -0.79
C SER A 225 -17.19 -25.61 0.48
N CYS A 226 -15.87 -25.78 0.51
CA CYS A 226 -15.03 -25.61 1.68
C CYS A 226 -13.62 -25.16 1.30
N ALA A 227 -13.00 -24.35 2.14
CA ALA A 227 -11.54 -24.26 2.18
C ALA A 227 -11.06 -24.36 3.62
N GLU A 228 -10.03 -25.17 3.83
CA GLU A 228 -9.42 -25.40 5.14
C GLU A 228 -7.89 -25.41 5.05
N SER A 229 -7.27 -24.95 6.13
CA SER A 229 -5.84 -25.07 6.37
C SER A 229 -5.63 -25.95 7.59
N ASP A 230 -4.66 -26.86 7.53
CA ASP A 230 -4.22 -27.61 8.71
C ASP A 230 -3.85 -26.65 9.85
N LEU A 231 -4.36 -26.94 11.06
CA LEU A 231 -4.23 -26.04 12.21
C LEU A 231 -2.78 -25.95 12.70
N GLN A 232 -2.05 -27.08 12.74
CA GLN A 232 -0.65 -27.10 13.14
C GLN A 232 0.18 -26.25 12.18
N SER A 233 0.04 -26.50 10.88
CA SER A 233 0.77 -25.78 9.83
C SER A 233 0.47 -24.27 9.84
N LEU A 234 -0.77 -23.88 10.13
CA LEU A 234 -1.17 -22.49 10.22
C LEU A 234 -0.59 -21.80 11.48
N LEU A 235 -0.54 -22.50 12.61
CA LEU A 235 0.10 -22.02 13.84
C LEU A 235 1.61 -21.91 13.66
N ASP A 236 2.27 -22.93 13.12
CA ASP A 236 3.71 -22.96 12.85
C ASP A 236 4.12 -21.78 11.97
N HIS A 237 3.38 -21.55 10.88
CA HIS A 237 3.62 -20.42 10.00
C HIS A 237 3.38 -19.09 10.71
N THR A 238 2.33 -18.97 11.51
CA THR A 238 2.04 -17.74 12.27
C THR A 238 3.15 -17.44 13.28
N VAL A 239 3.61 -18.45 14.02
CA VAL A 239 4.73 -18.35 14.98
C VAL A 239 6.00 -17.97 14.24
N THR A 240 6.34 -18.64 13.14
CA THR A 240 7.53 -18.33 12.34
C THR A 240 7.55 -16.87 11.88
N ARG A 241 6.41 -16.37 11.37
CA ARG A 241 6.29 -14.96 10.94
C ARG A 241 6.39 -13.99 12.11
N LEU A 242 5.82 -14.31 13.26
CA LEU A 242 5.96 -13.49 14.47
C LEU A 242 7.40 -13.49 14.99
N SER A 243 8.09 -14.61 14.95
CA SER A 243 9.47 -14.73 15.40
C SER A 243 10.44 -13.94 14.54
N ILE A 244 10.24 -13.91 13.21
CA ILE A 244 11.01 -13.00 12.33
C ILE A 244 10.75 -11.53 12.69
N PHE A 245 9.50 -11.17 13.01
CA PHE A 245 9.17 -9.82 13.44
C PHE A 245 9.77 -9.46 14.81
N LEU A 246 9.92 -10.44 15.69
CA LEU A 246 10.41 -10.28 17.07
C LEU A 246 11.88 -10.70 17.22
N GLU A 247 12.64 -10.78 16.13
CA GLU A 247 14.01 -11.31 16.11
C GLU A 247 14.88 -10.65 17.19
N GLU A 248 14.92 -9.32 17.23
CA GLU A 248 15.71 -8.57 18.22
C GLU A 248 15.33 -8.92 19.66
N VAL A 249 14.03 -9.08 19.95
CA VAL A 249 13.53 -9.39 21.29
C VAL A 249 13.83 -10.84 21.66
N LEU A 250 13.62 -11.78 20.74
CA LEU A 250 13.83 -13.21 20.97
C LEU A 250 15.30 -13.53 21.23
N MET A 251 16.23 -12.83 20.58
CA MET A 251 17.67 -13.02 20.78
C MET A 251 18.15 -12.59 22.17
N THR A 252 17.38 -11.78 22.89
CA THR A 252 17.70 -11.41 24.30
C THR A 252 17.33 -12.49 25.31
N LEU A 253 16.59 -13.51 24.91
CA LEU A 253 16.12 -14.56 25.82
C LEU A 253 17.24 -15.55 26.17
N THR A 254 17.22 -16.04 27.40
CA THR A 254 18.09 -17.14 27.86
C THR A 254 17.65 -18.48 27.26
N GLU A 255 18.54 -19.48 27.20
CA GLU A 255 18.23 -20.80 26.64
C GLU A 255 17.02 -21.47 27.31
N ILE A 256 16.88 -21.36 28.63
CA ILE A 256 15.73 -21.88 29.38
C ILE A 256 14.45 -21.18 28.94
N GLU A 257 14.49 -19.86 28.76
CA GLU A 257 13.32 -19.09 28.30
C GLU A 257 12.92 -19.49 26.88
N ARG A 258 13.89 -19.71 25.97
CA ARG A 258 13.64 -20.12 24.57
C ARG A 258 12.96 -21.48 24.46
N ASN A 259 13.23 -22.39 25.40
CA ASN A 259 12.61 -23.72 25.44
C ASN A 259 11.27 -23.73 26.21
N SER A 260 10.82 -22.59 26.72
CA SER A 260 9.60 -22.47 27.54
C SER A 260 8.57 -21.49 26.97
N LEU A 261 8.71 -21.12 25.69
CA LEU A 261 7.81 -20.17 25.05
C LEU A 261 6.42 -20.81 24.90
N GLN A 262 5.40 -20.00 25.16
CA GLN A 262 4.01 -20.37 24.92
C GLN A 262 3.29 -19.25 24.19
N ILE A 263 2.65 -19.59 23.07
CA ILE A 263 1.72 -18.69 22.38
C ILE A 263 0.30 -18.95 22.88
N ILE A 264 -0.34 -17.89 23.36
CA ILE A 264 -1.73 -17.88 23.78
C ILE A 264 -2.56 -17.29 22.65
N CYS A 265 -3.52 -18.06 22.18
CA CYS A 265 -4.44 -17.71 21.11
C CYS A 265 -5.88 -17.83 21.61
N LYS A 266 -6.77 -17.00 21.07
CA LYS A 266 -8.21 -17.23 21.13
C LYS A 266 -8.71 -17.75 19.79
N TRP A 267 -9.76 -18.54 19.79
CA TRP A 267 -10.41 -19.02 18.58
C TRP A 267 -11.91 -19.12 18.77
N GLY A 268 -12.62 -19.31 17.67
CA GLY A 268 -14.04 -19.57 17.66
C GLY A 268 -14.58 -19.77 16.25
N CYS A 269 -15.89 -19.91 16.17
CA CYS A 269 -16.61 -20.10 14.93
C CYS A 269 -17.88 -19.24 14.93
N ASP A 270 -18.25 -18.77 13.74
CA ASP A 270 -19.42 -17.92 13.55
C ASP A 270 -20.08 -18.18 12.18
N GLY A 271 -21.40 -18.03 12.16
CA GLY A 271 -22.24 -18.19 10.98
C GLY A 271 -22.69 -16.84 10.44
N SER A 272 -22.58 -16.64 9.14
CA SER A 272 -23.09 -15.44 8.47
C SER A 272 -23.84 -15.79 7.20
N GLN A 273 -24.80 -14.95 6.84
CA GLN A 273 -25.43 -15.00 5.52
C GLN A 273 -24.63 -14.15 4.52
N GLN A 274 -24.73 -14.48 3.24
CA GLN A 274 -24.10 -13.77 2.14
C GLN A 274 -24.92 -13.88 0.85
N ALA A 275 -24.50 -13.12 -0.18
CA ALA A 275 -25.09 -13.21 -1.51
C ALA A 275 -24.80 -14.58 -2.14
N GLN A 276 -25.78 -15.10 -2.87
CA GLN A 276 -25.62 -16.29 -3.69
C GLN A 276 -24.99 -15.93 -5.03
N TYR A 277 -23.96 -16.68 -5.42
CA TYR A 277 -23.29 -16.53 -6.70
C TYR A 277 -23.72 -17.64 -7.65
N LYS A 278 -23.62 -17.37 -8.96
CA LYS A 278 -23.92 -18.35 -10.01
C LYS A 278 -22.77 -19.37 -10.14
N GLN A 279 -22.58 -20.18 -9.10
CA GLN A 279 -21.53 -21.18 -9.00
C GLN A 279 -22.13 -22.59 -9.09
N LYS A 280 -21.41 -23.51 -9.75
CA LYS A 280 -21.78 -24.92 -9.80
C LYS A 280 -21.30 -25.63 -8.52
N PHE A 281 -22.22 -26.34 -7.86
CA PHE A 281 -21.91 -27.24 -6.74
C PHE A 281 -21.97 -28.71 -7.20
N MET A 282 -21.48 -29.62 -6.35
CA MET A 282 -21.56 -31.05 -6.62
C MET A 282 -22.97 -31.60 -6.39
N ASN A 283 -23.70 -31.07 -5.40
CA ASN A 283 -25.08 -31.44 -5.10
C ASN A 283 -26.02 -30.25 -5.35
N ASP A 284 -27.22 -30.53 -5.85
CA ASP A 284 -28.25 -29.50 -6.11
C ASP A 284 -28.80 -28.84 -4.83
N ALA A 285 -28.63 -29.48 -3.68
CA ALA A 285 -29.03 -28.95 -2.38
C ALA A 285 -28.00 -27.98 -1.77
N ASP A 286 -26.77 -27.94 -2.31
CA ASP A 286 -25.71 -27.08 -1.78
C ASP A 286 -25.93 -25.62 -2.21
N SER A 287 -25.65 -24.69 -1.28
CA SER A 287 -25.77 -23.27 -1.55
C SER A 287 -24.72 -22.48 -0.78
N ASP A 288 -24.21 -21.44 -1.42
CA ASP A 288 -23.33 -20.44 -0.81
C ASP A 288 -24.06 -19.31 -0.09
N ALA A 289 -25.39 -19.37 0.06
CA ALA A 289 -26.16 -18.34 0.80
C ALA A 289 -25.70 -18.14 2.25
N ASN A 290 -25.13 -19.19 2.85
CA ASN A 290 -24.66 -19.17 4.22
C ASN A 290 -23.18 -19.57 4.24
N ILE A 291 -22.43 -18.95 5.13
CA ILE A 291 -21.06 -19.29 5.43
C ILE A 291 -20.92 -19.58 6.91
N PHE A 292 -20.14 -20.61 7.22
CA PHE A 292 -19.68 -20.90 8.56
C PHE A 292 -18.15 -20.83 8.57
N LEU A 293 -17.58 -19.97 9.42
CA LEU A 293 -16.16 -19.67 9.46
C LEU A 293 -15.62 -19.99 10.85
N SER A 294 -14.52 -20.75 10.92
CA SER A 294 -13.69 -20.90 12.12
C SER A 294 -12.37 -20.15 11.94
N SER A 295 -11.93 -19.49 13.01
CA SER A 295 -10.73 -18.65 12.99
C SER A 295 -10.07 -18.54 14.36
N PHE A 296 -8.78 -18.21 14.38
CA PHE A 296 -8.05 -17.90 15.61
C PHE A 296 -7.30 -16.57 15.53
N VAL A 297 -6.95 -16.02 16.68
CA VAL A 297 -6.18 -14.78 16.84
C VAL A 297 -5.07 -15.04 17.86
N PRO A 298 -3.78 -14.81 17.51
CA PRO A 298 -2.69 -14.81 18.48
C PRO A 298 -2.79 -13.58 19.38
N LEU A 299 -2.68 -13.78 20.69
CA LEU A 299 -2.85 -12.73 21.70
C LEU A 299 -1.53 -12.37 22.37
N GLN A 300 -0.80 -13.36 22.89
CA GLN A 300 0.41 -13.13 23.66
C GLN A 300 1.42 -14.27 23.45
N ILE A 301 2.70 -13.93 23.54
CA ILE A 301 3.79 -14.90 23.70
C ILE A 301 4.38 -14.66 25.09
N VAL A 302 4.42 -15.71 25.90
CA VAL A 302 4.94 -15.69 27.27
C VAL A 302 6.05 -16.72 27.44
N CYS A 303 6.96 -16.49 28.39
CA CYS A 303 8.02 -17.44 28.74
C CYS A 303 8.25 -17.57 30.25
N GLY A 304 9.00 -18.62 30.64
CA GLY A 304 9.39 -18.93 32.00
C GLY A 304 8.45 -19.91 32.73
N LYS A 305 8.91 -20.50 33.84
CA LYS A 305 8.19 -21.51 34.62
C LYS A 305 6.81 -21.02 35.10
N ASP A 306 6.71 -19.74 35.47
CA ASP A 306 5.46 -19.11 35.91
C ASP A 306 4.70 -18.40 34.78
N LYS A 307 5.23 -18.41 33.54
CA LYS A 307 4.66 -17.75 32.35
C LYS A 307 4.33 -16.26 32.54
N ARG A 308 5.05 -15.57 33.42
CA ARG A 308 4.80 -14.16 33.76
C ARG A 308 5.48 -13.18 32.81
N LYS A 309 6.56 -13.59 32.14
CA LYS A 309 7.30 -12.70 31.25
C LYS A 309 6.62 -12.69 29.89
N ILE A 310 6.07 -11.53 29.52
CA ILE A 310 5.44 -11.29 28.22
C ILE A 310 6.54 -10.89 27.23
N VAL A 311 6.75 -11.70 26.20
CA VAL A 311 7.68 -11.44 25.10
C VAL A 311 7.00 -10.60 24.02
N TRP A 312 5.73 -10.90 23.75
CA TRP A 312 4.92 -10.16 22.81
C TRP A 312 3.48 -10.12 23.28
N GLN A 313 2.84 -8.99 23.05
CA GLN A 313 1.42 -8.81 23.24
C GLN A 313 0.84 -8.17 21.98
N ASN A 314 -0.26 -8.73 21.51
CA ASN A 314 -0.99 -8.19 20.39
C ASN A 314 -1.48 -6.76 20.75
N PRO A 315 -1.03 -5.72 20.03
CA PRO A 315 -1.37 -4.34 20.35
C PRO A 315 -2.86 -4.06 20.15
N THR A 316 -3.49 -4.76 19.20
CA THR A 316 -4.93 -4.66 18.93
C THR A 316 -5.44 -6.05 18.55
N PRO A 317 -6.22 -6.75 19.40
CA PRO A 317 -6.87 -8.03 19.09
C PRO A 317 -7.97 -7.90 18.01
N SER A 318 -7.63 -7.24 16.91
CA SER A 318 -8.45 -6.75 15.82
C SER A 318 -8.58 -7.81 14.73
N PRO A 319 -9.48 -7.57 13.75
CA PRO A 319 -9.65 -8.49 12.63
C PRO A 319 -8.35 -8.71 11.87
N ARG A 320 -7.40 -7.77 11.84
CA ARG A 320 -6.12 -7.91 11.11
C ARG A 320 -5.28 -9.12 11.57
N TYR A 321 -5.37 -9.49 12.85
CA TYR A 321 -4.68 -10.64 13.42
C TYR A 321 -5.51 -11.93 13.39
N CYS A 322 -6.78 -11.85 12.97
CA CYS A 322 -7.66 -13.01 12.82
C CYS A 322 -7.26 -13.85 11.61
N ARG A 323 -6.87 -15.09 11.85
CA ARG A 323 -6.42 -16.08 10.86
C ARG A 323 -7.54 -17.10 10.62
N PRO A 324 -8.02 -17.26 9.38
CA PRO A 324 -9.06 -18.25 9.08
C PRO A 324 -8.46 -19.67 9.15
N ILE A 325 -9.14 -20.57 9.87
CA ILE A 325 -8.81 -21.99 9.92
C ILE A 325 -9.54 -22.69 8.77
N ARG A 326 -10.87 -22.53 8.76
CA ARG A 326 -11.75 -23.17 7.80
C ARG A 326 -12.98 -22.32 7.54
N PHE A 327 -13.44 -22.31 6.29
CA PHE A 327 -14.78 -21.83 5.97
C PHE A 327 -15.55 -22.85 5.13
N ARG A 328 -16.86 -22.92 5.36
CA ARG A 328 -17.78 -23.84 4.68
C ARG A 328 -19.01 -23.09 4.20
N PHE A 329 -19.49 -23.40 3.01
CA PHE A 329 -20.77 -22.91 2.51
C PHE A 329 -21.90 -23.78 3.06
N ILE A 330 -22.26 -23.53 4.31
CA ILE A 330 -23.29 -24.28 5.02
C ILE A 330 -24.01 -23.38 6.01
N LYS A 331 -25.30 -23.65 6.23
CA LYS A 331 -26.10 -22.93 7.23
C LYS A 331 -25.71 -23.41 8.61
N GLU A 332 -25.47 -22.47 9.52
CA GLU A 332 -25.20 -22.78 10.93
C GLU A 332 -26.35 -23.60 11.54
N SER A 333 -26.02 -24.79 12.05
CA SER A 333 -26.92 -25.67 12.80
C SER A 333 -26.23 -26.16 14.08
N VAL A 334 -26.99 -26.78 14.98
CA VAL A 334 -26.45 -27.37 16.22
C VAL A 334 -25.40 -28.44 15.87
N ASP A 335 -25.70 -29.33 14.93
CA ASP A 335 -24.81 -30.44 14.56
C ASP A 335 -23.54 -29.94 13.90
N ILE A 336 -23.65 -28.97 12.99
CA ILE A 336 -22.48 -28.38 12.30
C ILE A 336 -21.59 -27.62 13.29
N THR A 337 -22.20 -26.93 14.24
CA THR A 337 -21.46 -26.21 15.28
C THR A 337 -20.70 -27.21 16.16
N LYS A 338 -21.33 -28.33 16.58
CA LYS A 338 -20.65 -29.39 17.34
C LYS A 338 -19.54 -30.06 16.55
N ASP A 339 -19.78 -30.38 15.29
CA ASP A 339 -18.81 -30.95 14.37
C ASP A 339 -17.56 -30.06 14.26
N GLU A 340 -17.74 -28.76 14.02
CA GLU A 340 -16.63 -27.81 13.94
C GLU A 340 -15.89 -27.66 15.28
N ILE A 341 -16.63 -27.61 16.39
CA ILE A 341 -16.03 -27.53 17.73
C ILE A 341 -15.15 -28.74 17.99
N ASN A 342 -15.66 -29.94 17.73
CA ASN A 342 -14.93 -31.18 17.94
C ASN A 342 -13.72 -31.27 17.00
N TYR A 343 -13.91 -30.92 15.72
CA TYR A 343 -12.83 -30.86 14.74
C TYR A 343 -11.65 -29.99 15.22
N VAL A 344 -11.91 -28.76 15.69
CA VAL A 344 -10.85 -27.88 16.18
C VAL A 344 -10.30 -28.36 17.54
N ARG A 345 -11.14 -28.81 18.47
CA ARG A 345 -10.67 -29.32 19.78
C ARG A 345 -9.77 -30.55 19.64
N ASP A 346 -10.13 -31.48 18.77
CA ASP A 346 -9.32 -32.68 18.54
C ASP A 346 -8.01 -32.33 17.82
N SER A 347 -8.05 -31.37 16.90
CA SER A 347 -6.83 -30.78 16.33
C SER A 347 -5.96 -30.12 17.39
N VAL A 348 -6.55 -29.38 18.35
CA VAL A 348 -5.82 -28.73 19.46
C VAL A 348 -5.17 -29.76 20.39
N LYS A 349 -5.84 -30.87 20.68
CA LYS A 349 -5.28 -31.96 21.52
C LYS A 349 -4.06 -32.63 20.89
N SER A 350 -3.99 -32.68 19.55
CA SER A 350 -2.88 -33.29 18.81
C SER A 350 -1.76 -32.33 18.44
N LEU A 351 -1.88 -31.04 18.80
CA LEU A 351 -0.86 -30.03 18.50
C LEU A 351 0.48 -30.34 19.18
N LYS A 352 1.54 -30.18 18.41
CA LYS A 352 2.92 -30.23 18.88
C LYS A 352 3.46 -28.81 19.06
N ALA A 353 4.56 -28.70 19.80
CA ALA A 353 5.28 -27.44 19.87
C ALA A 353 5.87 -27.09 18.49
N THR A 354 5.82 -25.81 18.11
CA THR A 354 6.53 -25.33 16.93
C THR A 354 8.00 -25.18 17.28
N GLU A 355 8.85 -25.95 16.63
CA GLU A 355 10.30 -25.83 16.73
C GLU A 355 10.80 -24.97 15.56
N MET A 356 11.61 -23.96 15.86
CA MET A 356 12.22 -23.13 14.82
C MET A 356 13.62 -22.67 15.19
N GLU A 357 14.42 -22.36 14.17
CA GLU A 357 15.78 -21.85 14.33
C GLU A 357 15.88 -20.43 13.77
N LEU A 358 16.47 -19.53 14.56
CA LEU A 358 16.73 -18.15 14.18
C LEU A 358 18.15 -17.78 14.60
N ASN A 359 18.99 -17.33 13.66
CA ASN A 359 20.40 -16.97 13.89
C ASN A 359 21.21 -18.04 14.66
N GLY A 360 20.99 -19.33 14.35
CA GLY A 360 21.68 -20.45 14.99
C GLY A 360 21.17 -20.81 16.39
N GLN A 361 20.11 -20.16 16.87
CA GLN A 361 19.46 -20.45 18.16
C GLN A 361 18.13 -21.16 17.92
N LYS A 362 17.84 -22.19 18.73
CA LYS A 362 16.57 -22.94 18.67
C LYS A 362 15.55 -22.35 19.64
N PHE A 363 14.30 -22.33 19.20
CA PHE A 363 13.16 -21.86 19.96
C PHE A 363 12.02 -22.87 19.85
N SER A 364 11.41 -23.18 21.00
CA SER A 364 10.29 -24.13 21.10
C SER A 364 9.05 -23.40 21.62
N PHE A 365 8.00 -23.36 20.82
CA PHE A 365 6.74 -22.68 21.14
C PHE A 365 5.62 -23.68 21.38
N SER A 366 5.16 -23.77 22.63
CA SER A 366 3.92 -24.49 22.96
C SER A 366 2.67 -23.66 22.63
N HIS A 367 1.56 -24.33 22.32
CA HIS A 367 0.32 -23.68 21.90
C HIS A 367 -0.75 -23.74 23.00
N SER A 368 -1.44 -22.63 23.26
CA SER A 368 -2.66 -22.61 24.09
C SER A 368 -3.78 -21.89 23.37
N LEU A 369 -4.82 -22.64 22.98
CA LEU A 369 -5.97 -22.11 22.24
C LEU A 369 -7.21 -22.09 23.15
N LYS A 370 -7.80 -20.91 23.35
CA LYS A 370 -9.02 -20.73 24.16
C LYS A 370 -10.22 -20.39 23.29
N MET A 371 -11.32 -21.11 23.47
CA MET A 371 -12.53 -20.97 22.67
C MET A 371 -13.42 -19.85 23.19
N THR A 372 -13.02 -18.59 22.99
CA THR A 372 -13.73 -17.42 23.53
C THR A 372 -14.38 -16.55 22.46
N MET A 373 -14.03 -16.74 21.18
CA MET A 373 -14.62 -15.98 20.07
C MET A 373 -15.94 -16.61 19.63
N VAL A 374 -16.83 -16.82 20.60
CA VAL A 374 -18.11 -17.53 20.41
C VAL A 374 -19.26 -16.71 20.97
N ASP A 375 -20.41 -16.81 20.32
CA ASP A 375 -21.64 -16.22 20.83
C ASP A 375 -22.30 -17.13 21.89
N GLY A 376 -23.39 -16.63 22.49
CA GLY A 376 -24.12 -17.42 23.49
C GLY A 376 -24.78 -18.68 22.91
N LYS A 377 -25.10 -18.71 21.61
CA LYS A 377 -25.74 -19.85 20.95
C LYS A 377 -24.75 -20.99 20.80
N VAL A 378 -23.53 -20.70 20.33
CA VAL A 378 -22.42 -21.64 20.24
C VAL A 378 -22.04 -22.15 21.63
N CYS A 379 -22.02 -21.29 22.66
CA CYS A 379 -21.80 -21.73 24.05
C CYS A 379 -22.85 -22.75 24.50
N ASN A 380 -24.14 -22.49 24.24
CA ASN A 380 -25.21 -23.40 24.61
C ASN A 380 -25.09 -24.75 23.89
N VAL A 381 -24.67 -24.74 22.63
CA VAL A 381 -24.41 -25.97 21.86
C VAL A 381 -23.21 -26.73 22.45
N ALA A 382 -22.15 -26.02 22.85
CA ALA A 382 -20.94 -26.60 23.41
C ALA A 382 -21.12 -27.21 24.79
N THR A 383 -22.12 -26.76 25.56
CA THR A 383 -22.45 -27.26 26.91
C THR A 383 -23.72 -28.12 26.95
N ASP A 384 -24.26 -28.50 25.80
CA ASP A 384 -25.52 -29.25 25.67
C ASP A 384 -26.73 -28.58 26.37
N THR A 385 -26.68 -27.25 26.51
CA THR A 385 -27.76 -26.46 27.09
C THR A 385 -28.88 -26.28 26.07
N LYS A 386 -29.96 -27.06 26.23
CA LYS A 386 -31.09 -27.11 25.28
C LYS A 386 -31.86 -25.79 25.11
N SER A 387 -31.80 -24.88 26.08
CA SER A 387 -32.59 -23.64 26.05
C SER A 387 -31.70 -22.41 26.17
N THR A 388 -31.86 -21.47 25.24
CA THR A 388 -31.20 -20.15 25.25
C THR A 388 -31.61 -19.27 26.43
N SER A 389 -32.65 -19.65 27.18
CA SER A 389 -33.13 -18.95 28.38
C SER A 389 -32.52 -19.47 29.69
N ARG A 390 -31.63 -20.48 29.60
CA ARG A 390 -30.89 -21.03 30.74
C ARG A 390 -29.46 -20.48 30.74
N CYS A 391 -28.88 -20.35 31.91
CA CYS A 391 -27.47 -20.06 32.02
C CYS A 391 -26.68 -21.34 31.75
N TYR A 392 -25.78 -21.31 30.76
CA TYR A 392 -24.93 -22.47 30.45
C TYR A 392 -23.83 -22.71 31.49
N ILE A 393 -23.56 -21.77 32.39
CA ILE A 393 -22.52 -21.89 33.44
C ILE A 393 -23.05 -22.70 34.63
N CYS A 394 -24.30 -22.45 35.03
CA CYS A 394 -24.87 -22.96 36.29
C CYS A 394 -26.24 -23.65 36.12
N GLY A 395 -26.73 -23.79 34.89
CA GLY A 395 -28.01 -24.45 34.56
C GLY A 395 -29.28 -23.70 34.99
N ALA A 396 -29.14 -22.57 35.70
CA ALA A 396 -30.25 -21.78 36.23
C ALA A 396 -31.19 -21.29 35.13
N THR A 397 -32.47 -21.23 35.45
CA THR A 397 -33.53 -20.79 34.56
C THR A 397 -33.90 -19.33 34.83
N SER A 398 -34.58 -18.70 33.87
CA SER A 398 -35.17 -17.36 34.05
C SER A 398 -35.96 -17.15 35.36
N LYS A 399 -36.55 -18.19 35.96
CA LYS A 399 -37.29 -18.07 37.23
C LYS A 399 -36.36 -17.95 38.45
N GLU A 400 -35.15 -18.48 38.33
CA GLU A 400 -34.19 -18.58 39.43
C GLU A 400 -33.18 -17.43 39.41
N PHE A 401 -33.02 -16.72 38.30
CA PHE A 401 -31.99 -15.68 38.18
C PHE A 401 -32.11 -14.56 39.22
N ASN A 402 -33.33 -14.19 39.62
CA ASN A 402 -33.55 -13.13 40.61
C ASN A 402 -33.35 -13.63 42.06
N ASP A 403 -33.21 -14.94 42.27
CA ASP A 403 -32.94 -15.53 43.58
C ASP A 403 -31.42 -15.60 43.83
N LEU A 404 -30.88 -14.51 44.36
CA LEU A 404 -29.44 -14.36 44.61
C LEU A 404 -28.92 -15.25 45.76
N SER A 405 -29.82 -15.91 46.52
CA SER A 405 -29.43 -16.83 47.59
C SER A 405 -29.01 -18.20 47.06
N LYS A 406 -29.57 -18.62 45.91
CA LYS A 406 -29.28 -19.91 45.29
C LYS A 406 -28.00 -19.84 44.49
N LYS A 407 -26.99 -20.56 44.95
CA LYS A 407 -25.74 -20.80 44.22
C LYS A 407 -25.76 -22.19 43.64
N ASN A 408 -26.10 -22.29 42.37
CA ASN A 408 -25.96 -23.53 41.63
C ASN A 408 -24.48 -23.87 41.40
N GLU A 409 -24.18 -25.15 41.29
CA GLU A 409 -22.85 -25.62 40.92
C GLU A 409 -22.45 -25.09 39.55
N ILE A 410 -21.18 -24.70 39.43
CA ILE A 410 -20.60 -24.14 38.21
C ILE A 410 -19.90 -25.26 37.45
N HIS A 411 -20.21 -25.41 36.17
CA HIS A 411 -19.45 -26.30 35.28
C HIS A 411 -18.10 -25.64 34.93
N PRO A 412 -16.94 -26.19 35.34
CA PRO A 412 -15.64 -25.52 35.16
C PRO A 412 -15.29 -25.25 33.70
N GLU A 413 -15.62 -26.18 32.80
CA GLU A 413 -15.41 -26.04 31.35
C GLU A 413 -16.18 -24.86 30.75
N SER A 414 -17.31 -24.48 31.36
CA SER A 414 -18.13 -23.36 30.90
C SER A 414 -17.48 -21.99 31.16
N LEU A 415 -16.50 -21.93 32.06
CA LEU A 415 -15.75 -20.71 32.31
C LEU A 415 -14.72 -20.43 31.20
N GLU A 416 -14.36 -21.42 30.39
CA GLU A 416 -13.38 -21.26 29.31
C GLU A 416 -13.92 -20.41 28.14
N PHE A 417 -15.24 -20.29 28.01
CA PHE A 417 -15.89 -19.51 26.95
C PHE A 417 -15.77 -17.99 27.16
N GLY A 418 -15.29 -17.53 28.31
CA GLY A 418 -15.10 -16.11 28.60
C GLY A 418 -16.40 -15.30 28.65
N LEU A 419 -16.28 -13.98 28.52
CA LEU A 419 -17.38 -13.03 28.41
C LEU A 419 -17.41 -12.52 26.95
N SER A 420 -18.45 -12.88 26.22
CA SER A 420 -18.72 -12.39 24.86
C SER A 420 -19.08 -10.90 24.92
N ASN A 421 -18.08 -10.03 24.95
CA ASN A 421 -18.23 -8.61 25.30
C ASN A 421 -19.13 -7.84 24.33
N LEU A 422 -19.08 -8.17 23.04
CA LEU A 422 -19.93 -7.51 22.05
C LEU A 422 -21.39 -7.86 22.29
N HIS A 423 -21.68 -9.17 22.39
CA HIS A 423 -23.04 -9.63 22.66
C HIS A 423 -23.51 -9.26 24.07
N ALA A 424 -22.62 -9.19 25.05
CA ALA A 424 -22.92 -8.70 26.41
C ALA A 424 -23.54 -7.31 26.36
N ARG A 425 -22.88 -6.40 25.66
CA ARG A 425 -23.33 -5.01 25.50
C ARG A 425 -24.69 -4.93 24.80
N ILE A 426 -24.82 -5.59 23.65
CA ILE A 426 -26.07 -5.59 22.86
C ILE A 426 -27.23 -6.19 23.66
N ARG A 427 -27.02 -7.35 24.30
CA ARG A 427 -28.07 -8.04 25.06
C ARG A 427 -28.48 -7.30 26.33
N LEU A 428 -27.55 -6.65 27.02
CA LEU A 428 -27.89 -5.81 28.18
C LEU A 428 -28.71 -4.59 27.76
N PHE A 429 -28.34 -3.94 26.65
CA PHE A 429 -29.13 -2.87 26.07
C PHE A 429 -30.54 -3.33 25.68
N GLU A 430 -30.67 -4.45 24.96
CA GLU A 430 -31.98 -5.03 24.63
C GLU A 430 -32.80 -5.39 25.88
N SER A 431 -32.14 -5.88 26.93
CA SER A 431 -32.79 -6.21 28.21
C SER A 431 -33.38 -4.97 28.87
N ILE A 432 -32.64 -3.84 28.86
CA ILE A 432 -33.10 -2.56 29.43
C ILE A 432 -34.27 -2.01 28.62
N LEU A 433 -34.21 -2.06 27.29
CA LEU A 433 -35.33 -1.63 26.44
C LEU A 433 -36.59 -2.47 26.69
N HIS A 434 -36.46 -3.79 26.73
CA HIS A 434 -37.61 -4.67 27.00
C HIS A 434 -38.17 -4.50 28.41
N LEU A 435 -37.34 -4.14 29.39
CA LEU A 435 -37.80 -3.77 30.72
C LEU A 435 -38.58 -2.44 30.66
N ALA A 436 -38.03 -1.42 29.98
CA ALA A 436 -38.64 -0.11 29.81
C ALA A 436 -40.03 -0.17 29.17
N TYR A 437 -40.19 -0.99 28.11
CA TYR A 437 -41.49 -1.18 27.43
C TYR A 437 -42.55 -1.76 28.37
N LYS A 438 -42.14 -2.58 29.34
CA LYS A 438 -43.03 -3.27 30.28
C LYS A 438 -43.27 -2.49 31.58
N LEU A 439 -42.58 -1.38 31.82
CA LEU A 439 -42.77 -0.56 33.03
C LEU A 439 -44.22 -0.16 33.30
N PRO A 440 -45.04 0.22 32.29
CA PRO A 440 -46.42 0.61 32.54
C PRO A 440 -47.32 -0.53 33.02
N VAL A 441 -47.00 -1.78 32.63
CA VAL A 441 -47.82 -2.97 32.92
C VAL A 441 -47.28 -3.74 34.13
N ARG A 442 -45.96 -3.73 34.35
CA ARG A 442 -45.25 -4.49 35.40
C ARG A 442 -45.54 -6.00 35.39
N LYS A 443 -45.81 -6.56 34.21
CA LYS A 443 -46.05 -8.00 34.00
C LYS A 443 -45.03 -8.58 33.04
N TYR A 444 -44.46 -9.73 33.41
CA TYR A 444 -43.52 -10.45 32.56
C TYR A 444 -44.17 -11.56 31.72
N ARG A 445 -44.59 -12.66 32.35
CA ARG A 445 -45.20 -13.85 31.69
C ARG A 445 -46.71 -13.95 31.88
N GLU A 446 -47.28 -13.08 32.68
CA GLU A 446 -48.72 -13.05 32.91
C GLU A 446 -49.46 -12.69 31.62
N ARG A 447 -50.69 -13.21 31.50
CA ARG A 447 -51.53 -12.97 30.34
C ARG A 447 -51.90 -11.48 30.30
N LYS A 448 -51.47 -10.78 29.27
CA LYS A 448 -51.76 -9.35 29.07
C LYS A 448 -53.13 -9.20 28.41
N THR A 449 -53.94 -8.30 28.94
CA THR A 449 -55.15 -7.79 28.28
C THR A 449 -54.77 -7.00 27.03
N GLU A 450 -55.74 -6.80 26.13
CA GLU A 450 -55.47 -6.05 24.89
C GLU A 450 -55.07 -4.59 25.18
N ALA A 451 -55.67 -3.97 26.20
CA ALA A 451 -55.30 -2.65 26.67
C ALA A 451 -53.84 -2.59 27.18
N GLU A 452 -53.38 -3.59 27.93
CA GLU A 452 -51.99 -3.66 28.41
C GLU A 452 -50.99 -3.84 27.26
N LYS A 453 -51.33 -4.61 26.22
CA LYS A 453 -50.49 -4.73 25.02
C LYS A 453 -50.41 -3.40 24.26
N MET A 454 -51.53 -2.68 24.13
CA MET A 454 -51.55 -1.36 23.52
C MET A 454 -50.66 -0.37 24.28
N LEU A 455 -50.69 -0.41 25.62
CA LEU A 455 -49.86 0.45 26.47
C LEU A 455 -48.36 0.16 26.30
N GLU A 456 -47.97 -1.11 26.25
CA GLU A 456 -46.57 -1.52 25.99
C GLU A 456 -46.12 -1.08 24.58
N GLN A 457 -46.98 -1.24 23.58
CA GLN A 457 -46.67 -0.81 22.21
C GLN A 457 -46.56 0.72 22.09
N GLN A 458 -47.45 1.47 22.76
CA GLN A 458 -47.37 2.93 22.85
C GLN A 458 -46.07 3.36 23.50
N LYS A 459 -45.69 2.75 24.64
CA LYS A 459 -44.44 3.08 25.33
C LYS A 459 -43.22 2.75 24.48
N LYS A 460 -43.25 1.64 23.74
CA LYS A 460 -42.19 1.29 22.78
C LYS A 460 -42.06 2.36 21.69
N THR A 461 -43.15 2.79 21.08
CA THR A 461 -43.13 3.84 20.04
C THR A 461 -42.66 5.19 20.59
N GLU A 462 -43.09 5.57 21.79
CA GLU A 462 -42.62 6.78 22.49
C GLU A 462 -41.10 6.74 22.68
N ILE A 463 -40.57 5.66 23.26
CA ILE A 463 -39.14 5.49 23.50
C ILE A 463 -38.35 5.51 22.18
N GLN A 464 -38.85 4.84 21.14
CA GLN A 464 -38.22 4.83 19.80
C GLN A 464 -38.14 6.24 19.21
N GLN A 465 -39.21 7.02 19.32
CA GLN A 465 -39.26 8.39 18.80
C GLN A 465 -38.30 9.31 19.58
N ARG A 466 -38.32 9.25 20.92
CA ARG A 466 -37.42 10.05 21.76
C ARG A 466 -35.94 9.73 21.50
N PHE A 467 -35.56 8.46 21.36
CA PHE A 467 -34.19 8.11 20.98
C PHE A 467 -33.80 8.60 19.58
N ARG A 468 -34.76 8.68 18.65
CA ARG A 468 -34.53 9.24 17.32
C ARG A 468 -34.35 10.75 17.35
N GLU A 469 -35.16 11.47 18.12
CA GLU A 469 -35.15 12.94 18.18
C GLU A 469 -34.02 13.48 19.06
N GLU A 470 -33.85 12.94 20.27
CA GLU A 470 -32.93 13.47 21.27
C GLU A 470 -31.50 12.92 21.10
N VAL A 471 -31.37 11.66 20.65
CA VAL A 471 -30.06 11.00 20.46
C VAL A 471 -29.71 10.82 18.99
N GLY A 472 -30.67 10.71 18.08
CA GLY A 472 -30.39 10.43 16.67
C GLY A 472 -30.01 8.98 16.40
N ILE A 473 -30.57 8.03 17.15
CA ILE A 473 -30.42 6.59 16.90
C ILE A 473 -31.77 5.93 16.65
N LEU A 474 -31.77 4.88 15.82
CA LEU A 474 -32.94 4.03 15.63
C LEU A 474 -32.78 2.78 16.50
N VAL A 475 -33.76 2.52 17.37
CA VAL A 475 -33.72 1.39 18.32
C VAL A 475 -34.85 0.41 18.04
N ASP A 476 -34.55 -0.88 18.11
CA ASP A 476 -35.51 -1.99 17.99
C ASP A 476 -36.41 -1.94 16.73
N MET A 477 -35.83 -1.53 15.60
CA MET A 477 -36.49 -1.55 14.29
C MET A 477 -35.94 -2.70 13.42
N PRO A 478 -36.80 -3.46 12.70
CA PRO A 478 -36.36 -4.52 11.80
C PRO A 478 -35.63 -3.95 10.57
N LYS A 479 -34.54 -4.59 10.14
CA LYS A 479 -33.82 -4.26 8.90
C LYS A 479 -34.31 -5.15 7.74
N CYS A 480 -34.38 -4.60 6.51
CA CYS A 480 -34.86 -5.31 5.31
C CYS A 480 -34.08 -6.61 5.00
N ASN A 481 -32.80 -6.66 5.35
CA ASN A 481 -31.89 -7.76 5.00
C ASN A 481 -31.38 -8.50 6.25
N PHE A 482 -32.28 -8.73 7.23
CA PHE A 482 -32.06 -9.43 8.51
C PHE A 482 -31.46 -8.60 9.66
N GLY A 483 -31.84 -8.98 10.89
CA GLY A 483 -31.46 -8.31 12.13
C GLY A 483 -32.36 -7.11 12.50
N ASN A 484 -32.06 -6.48 13.62
CA ASN A 484 -32.67 -5.23 14.06
C ASN A 484 -31.64 -4.08 14.03
N THR A 485 -32.06 -2.87 14.37
CA THR A 485 -31.17 -1.73 14.55
C THR A 485 -30.35 -1.76 15.84
N ASN A 486 -30.49 -2.81 16.66
CA ASN A 486 -29.73 -2.99 17.90
C ASN A 486 -28.39 -3.66 17.59
N ASP A 487 -27.46 -2.88 17.06
CA ASP A 487 -26.08 -3.30 16.88
C ASP A 487 -25.15 -2.67 17.93
N GLY A 488 -23.87 -3.03 17.86
CA GLY A 488 -22.87 -2.54 18.81
C GLY A 488 -22.75 -1.01 18.83
N ASN A 489 -23.01 -0.31 17.72
CA ASN A 489 -22.92 1.15 17.67
C ASN A 489 -24.12 1.80 18.36
N THR A 490 -25.33 1.31 18.08
CA THR A 490 -26.55 1.75 18.78
C THR A 490 -26.41 1.59 20.28
N SER A 491 -25.89 0.43 20.73
CA SER A 491 -25.68 0.18 22.16
C SER A 491 -24.60 1.08 22.78
N ARG A 492 -23.49 1.37 22.08
CA ARG A 492 -22.48 2.33 22.58
C ARG A 492 -23.07 3.72 22.78
N ARG A 493 -23.87 4.21 21.83
CA ARG A 493 -24.54 5.52 21.94
C ARG A 493 -25.57 5.56 23.07
N PHE A 494 -26.29 4.47 23.31
CA PHE A 494 -27.21 4.36 24.45
C PHE A 494 -26.49 4.54 25.80
N PHE A 495 -25.35 3.87 26.00
CA PHE A 495 -24.60 3.94 27.26
C PHE A 495 -23.67 5.17 27.36
N GLU A 496 -23.56 6.00 26.32
CA GLU A 496 -22.71 7.19 26.33
C GLU A 496 -23.17 8.18 27.40
N ASN A 497 -24.47 8.49 27.43
CA ASN A 497 -25.11 9.35 28.42
C ASN A 497 -26.19 8.58 29.23
N PRO A 498 -25.82 7.98 30.38
CA PRO A 498 -26.77 7.24 31.23
C PRO A 498 -27.94 8.07 31.74
N TYR A 499 -27.74 9.39 31.93
CA TYR A 499 -28.81 10.28 32.40
C TYR A 499 -29.93 10.38 31.37
N LEU A 500 -29.57 10.69 30.13
CA LEU A 500 -30.53 10.79 29.03
C LEU A 500 -31.19 9.43 28.75
N ALA A 501 -30.43 8.35 28.80
CA ALA A 501 -30.97 7.00 28.65
C ALA A 501 -32.00 6.66 29.75
N ALA A 502 -31.72 7.03 31.01
CA ALA A 502 -32.64 6.86 32.13
C ALA A 502 -33.91 7.71 31.96
N GLU A 503 -33.77 8.96 31.55
CA GLU A 503 -34.88 9.88 31.30
C GLU A 503 -35.81 9.40 30.17
N ILE A 504 -35.24 8.89 29.07
CA ILE A 504 -36.01 8.36 27.95
C ILE A 504 -36.71 7.06 28.33
N THR A 505 -35.99 6.14 28.96
CA THR A 505 -36.51 4.79 29.27
C THR A 505 -37.39 4.73 30.52
N GLY A 506 -37.25 5.69 31.43
CA GLY A 506 -37.88 5.66 32.76
C GLY A 506 -37.25 4.65 33.71
N ILE A 507 -36.05 4.13 33.39
CA ILE A 507 -35.28 3.20 34.22
C ILE A 507 -34.38 4.00 35.15
N ASP A 508 -34.09 3.45 36.33
CA ASP A 508 -33.23 4.07 37.33
C ASP A 508 -31.84 4.39 36.76
N PHE A 509 -31.42 5.64 36.98
CA PHE A 509 -30.12 6.15 36.52
C PHE A 509 -28.96 5.36 37.12
N ASN A 510 -29.01 5.05 38.42
CA ASN A 510 -27.92 4.35 39.09
C ASN A 510 -27.75 2.96 38.48
N PHE A 511 -28.85 2.24 38.19
CA PHE A 511 -28.79 0.95 37.52
C PHE A 511 -28.12 1.04 36.15
N ILE A 512 -28.54 1.96 35.26
CA ILE A 512 -27.94 2.12 33.94
C ILE A 512 -26.45 2.51 34.04
N HIS A 513 -26.11 3.41 34.96
CA HIS A 513 -24.74 3.84 35.18
C HIS A 513 -23.84 2.68 35.64
N ARG A 514 -24.31 1.85 36.58
CA ARG A 514 -23.56 0.66 37.04
C ARG A 514 -23.35 -0.34 35.91
N ILE A 515 -24.36 -0.57 35.07
CA ILE A 515 -24.23 -1.43 33.88
C ILE A 515 -23.20 -0.87 32.90
N LYS A 516 -23.18 0.45 32.67
CA LYS A 516 -22.14 1.12 31.86
C LYS A 516 -20.74 0.82 32.42
N VAL A 517 -20.52 1.03 33.72
CA VAL A 517 -19.21 0.80 34.37
C VAL A 517 -18.76 -0.65 34.23
N ILE A 518 -19.67 -1.61 34.44
CA ILE A 518 -19.38 -3.04 34.26
C ILE A 518 -18.97 -3.34 32.82
N LEU A 519 -19.72 -2.82 31.85
CA LEU A 519 -19.44 -3.00 30.42
C LEU A 519 -18.10 -2.37 30.02
N GLU A 520 -17.76 -1.20 30.52
CA GLU A 520 -16.46 -0.55 30.29
C GLU A 520 -15.32 -1.34 30.93
N ALA A 521 -15.49 -1.83 32.15
CA ALA A 521 -14.49 -2.64 32.84
C ALA A 521 -14.15 -3.92 32.05
N ILE A 522 -15.16 -4.70 31.65
CA ILE A 522 -14.94 -5.92 30.85
C ILE A 522 -14.41 -5.63 29.44
N SER A 523 -14.71 -4.46 28.87
CA SER A 523 -14.23 -4.07 27.53
C SER A 523 -12.83 -3.42 27.56
N SER A 524 -12.29 -3.08 28.73
CA SER A 524 -11.07 -2.27 28.86
C SER A 524 -9.80 -2.92 28.31
N GLY A 525 -9.75 -4.26 28.25
CA GLY A 525 -8.55 -5.00 27.85
C GLY A 525 -7.43 -5.00 28.91
N HIS A 526 -7.70 -4.50 30.12
CA HIS A 526 -6.77 -4.44 31.25
C HIS A 526 -7.13 -5.47 32.34
N LYS A 527 -6.18 -5.72 33.24
CA LYS A 527 -6.39 -6.61 34.38
C LYS A 527 -7.41 -5.97 35.34
N ILE A 528 -8.43 -6.73 35.71
CA ILE A 528 -9.51 -6.29 36.61
C ILE A 528 -9.27 -6.87 38.00
N ASP A 529 -9.48 -6.05 39.03
CA ASP A 529 -9.50 -6.47 40.43
C ASP A 529 -10.79 -7.27 40.69
N VAL A 530 -10.66 -8.60 40.73
CA VAL A 530 -11.81 -9.54 40.79
C VAL A 530 -12.68 -9.30 42.03
N PRO A 531 -12.14 -9.22 43.27
CA PRO A 531 -12.94 -8.92 44.45
C PRO A 531 -13.79 -7.64 44.34
N LYS A 532 -13.21 -6.56 43.78
CA LYS A 532 -13.95 -5.30 43.59
C LYS A 532 -15.03 -5.44 42.53
N PHE A 533 -14.72 -6.11 41.42
CA PHE A 533 -15.68 -6.36 40.36
C PHE A 533 -16.86 -7.20 40.86
N ASP A 534 -16.60 -8.30 41.56
CA ASP A 534 -17.65 -9.17 42.11
C ASP A 534 -18.54 -8.44 43.11
N LYS A 535 -17.96 -7.64 44.00
CA LYS A 535 -18.73 -6.80 44.91
C LYS A 535 -19.64 -5.84 44.14
N TYR A 536 -19.09 -5.13 43.16
CA TYR A 536 -19.84 -4.14 42.37
C TYR A 536 -20.95 -4.78 41.54
N ALA A 537 -20.68 -5.94 40.94
CA ALA A 537 -21.62 -6.75 40.16
C ALA A 537 -22.76 -7.28 41.04
N MET A 538 -22.44 -7.83 42.21
CA MET A 538 -23.42 -8.35 43.16
C MET A 538 -24.33 -7.25 43.74
N GLU A 539 -23.77 -6.08 44.09
CA GLU A 539 -24.57 -4.91 44.48
C GLU A 539 -25.51 -4.46 43.34
N THR A 540 -25.06 -4.52 42.10
CA THR A 540 -25.90 -4.20 40.93
C THR A 540 -27.02 -5.21 40.75
N ALA A 541 -26.75 -6.51 40.98
CA ALA A 541 -27.78 -7.55 40.96
C ALA A 541 -28.83 -7.33 42.05
N LYS A 542 -28.41 -6.97 43.26
CA LYS A 542 -29.32 -6.64 44.38
C LYS A 542 -30.21 -5.44 44.03
N LEU A 543 -29.62 -4.37 43.51
CA LEU A 543 -30.36 -3.18 43.07
C LEU A 543 -31.41 -3.54 41.99
N TYR A 544 -31.05 -4.38 41.02
CA TYR A 544 -32.00 -4.84 40.00
C TYR A 544 -33.16 -5.63 40.60
N VAL A 545 -32.89 -6.55 41.53
CA VAL A 545 -33.94 -7.36 42.17
C VAL A 545 -34.87 -6.48 43.03
N GLU A 546 -34.32 -5.48 43.72
CA GLU A 546 -35.08 -4.53 44.51
C GLU A 546 -36.03 -3.67 43.66
N LEU A 547 -35.53 -3.10 42.56
CA LEU A 547 -36.31 -2.20 41.70
C LEU A 547 -37.23 -2.96 40.72
N TYR A 548 -36.77 -4.10 40.21
CA TYR A 548 -37.35 -4.78 39.05
C TYR A 548 -37.52 -6.29 39.26
N GLY A 549 -37.65 -6.76 40.51
CA GLY A 549 -37.76 -8.19 40.84
C GLY A 549 -38.88 -8.95 40.14
N TRP A 550 -39.93 -8.27 39.67
CA TRP A 550 -41.02 -8.82 38.85
C TRP A 550 -40.60 -9.19 37.41
N HIS A 551 -39.50 -8.62 36.92
CA HIS A 551 -38.91 -8.93 35.61
C HIS A 551 -37.64 -9.76 35.81
N PRO A 552 -37.58 -11.02 35.34
CA PRO A 552 -36.39 -11.83 35.50
C PRO A 552 -35.23 -11.27 34.67
N MET A 553 -34.02 -11.40 35.21
CA MET A 553 -32.81 -11.07 34.45
C MET A 553 -32.73 -11.89 33.16
N THR A 554 -32.01 -11.38 32.16
CA THR A 554 -31.65 -12.21 30.99
C THR A 554 -30.46 -13.11 31.33
N PRO A 555 -30.27 -14.23 30.61
CA PRO A 555 -29.12 -15.13 30.84
C PRO A 555 -27.78 -14.40 30.80
N THR A 556 -27.62 -13.43 29.90
CA THR A 556 -26.43 -12.60 29.79
C THR A 556 -26.23 -11.69 31.00
N MET A 557 -27.30 -11.05 31.50
CA MET A 557 -27.22 -10.21 32.68
C MET A 557 -26.88 -11.04 33.92
N HIS A 558 -27.54 -12.18 34.10
CA HIS A 558 -27.21 -13.13 35.17
C HIS A 558 -25.76 -13.60 35.08
N LYS A 559 -25.29 -13.99 33.89
CA LYS A 559 -23.89 -14.41 33.66
C LYS A 559 -22.90 -13.34 34.10
N ILE A 560 -23.10 -12.09 33.71
CA ILE A 560 -22.17 -10.99 34.03
C ILE A 560 -22.23 -10.64 35.52
N LEU A 561 -23.44 -10.52 36.08
CA LEU A 561 -23.61 -10.03 37.44
C LEU A 561 -23.31 -11.08 38.52
N VAL A 562 -23.54 -12.37 38.22
CA VAL A 562 -23.39 -13.48 39.19
C VAL A 562 -22.12 -14.29 38.93
N HIS A 563 -21.74 -14.52 37.67
CA HIS A 563 -20.59 -15.35 37.32
C HIS A 563 -19.40 -14.55 36.76
N GLY A 564 -19.55 -13.24 36.56
CA GLY A 564 -18.57 -12.41 35.86
C GLY A 564 -17.18 -12.45 36.48
N GLY A 565 -17.03 -12.25 37.80
CA GLY A 565 -15.70 -12.30 38.40
C GLY A 565 -15.09 -13.69 38.40
N LYS A 566 -15.88 -14.78 38.52
CA LYS A 566 -15.34 -16.14 38.38
C LYS A 566 -14.82 -16.43 36.97
N VAL A 567 -15.49 -15.92 35.94
CA VAL A 567 -14.99 -16.00 34.55
C VAL A 567 -13.72 -15.17 34.37
N ILE A 568 -13.67 -13.95 34.94
CA ILE A 568 -12.48 -13.09 34.88
C ILE A 568 -11.30 -13.73 35.61
N GLU A 569 -11.53 -14.35 36.76
CA GLU A 569 -10.51 -15.05 37.54
C GLU A 569 -9.91 -16.24 36.78
N ASN A 570 -10.75 -16.98 36.05
CA ASN A 570 -10.31 -18.12 35.25
C ASN A 570 -9.62 -17.72 33.92
N SER A 571 -9.63 -16.44 33.56
CA SER A 571 -9.10 -15.97 32.28
C SER A 571 -7.58 -15.78 32.33
N LEU A 572 -6.85 -16.42 31.40
CA LEU A 572 -5.39 -16.32 31.30
C LEU A 572 -4.90 -14.93 30.88
N VAL A 573 -5.75 -14.18 30.16
CA VAL A 573 -5.47 -12.85 29.65
C VAL A 573 -6.64 -11.92 30.03
N PRO A 574 -6.44 -10.59 30.04
CA PRO A 574 -7.53 -9.64 30.29
C PRO A 574 -8.77 -9.93 29.44
N ILE A 575 -9.95 -9.99 30.07
CA ILE A 575 -11.19 -10.44 29.44
C ILE A 575 -11.57 -9.64 28.18
N GLY A 576 -11.23 -8.35 28.14
CA GLY A 576 -11.43 -7.48 26.97
C GLY A 576 -10.73 -8.00 25.70
N GLN A 577 -9.59 -8.67 25.86
CA GLN A 577 -8.82 -9.23 24.74
C GLN A 577 -9.43 -10.52 24.20
N LEU A 578 -10.29 -11.19 24.97
CA LEU A 578 -10.93 -12.48 24.62
C LEU A 578 -12.22 -12.34 23.80
N SER A 579 -12.58 -11.12 23.38
CA SER A 579 -13.82 -10.87 22.65
C SER A 579 -13.89 -11.51 21.26
N GLU A 580 -15.11 -11.83 20.86
CA GLU A 580 -15.57 -12.30 19.56
C GLU A 580 -15.59 -11.24 18.44
N GLU A 581 -15.42 -9.93 18.74
CA GLU A 581 -15.51 -8.84 17.73
C GLU A 581 -14.63 -9.07 16.49
N ALA A 582 -13.44 -9.67 16.68
CA ALA A 582 -12.52 -9.98 15.59
C ALA A 582 -13.08 -11.02 14.61
N ALA A 583 -13.89 -11.98 15.09
CA ALA A 583 -14.55 -12.99 14.27
C ALA A 583 -15.67 -12.36 13.44
N GLU A 584 -16.52 -11.56 14.09
CA GLU A 584 -17.70 -10.96 13.44
C GLU A 584 -17.29 -9.97 12.35
N ALA A 585 -16.28 -9.14 12.62
CA ALA A 585 -15.74 -8.25 11.60
C ALA A 585 -15.03 -9.02 10.47
N ARG A 586 -14.51 -10.24 10.72
CA ARG A 586 -13.97 -11.09 9.66
C ARG A 586 -15.07 -11.57 8.72
N ASN A 587 -16.29 -11.82 9.18
CA ASN A 587 -17.44 -12.11 8.31
C ASN A 587 -17.79 -10.94 7.36
N LYS A 588 -17.62 -9.69 7.81
CA LYS A 588 -17.73 -8.51 6.94
C LYS A 588 -16.62 -8.49 5.88
N HIS A 589 -15.37 -8.74 6.28
CA HIS A 589 -14.24 -8.80 5.34
C HIS A 589 -14.40 -9.94 4.34
N PHE A 590 -14.87 -11.11 4.75
CA PHE A 590 -15.11 -12.22 3.84
C PHE A 590 -16.05 -11.83 2.70
N ARG A 591 -17.18 -11.18 3.01
CA ARG A 591 -18.13 -10.69 2.00
C ARG A 591 -17.48 -9.68 1.05
N SER A 592 -16.70 -8.74 1.57
CA SER A 592 -15.96 -7.76 0.77
C SER A 592 -14.92 -8.41 -0.14
N TYR A 593 -14.14 -9.35 0.41
CA TYR A 593 -13.08 -10.06 -0.32
C TYR A 593 -13.65 -10.95 -1.41
N ARG A 594 -14.76 -11.64 -1.12
CA ARG A 594 -15.46 -12.44 -2.12
C ARG A 594 -16.03 -11.58 -3.26
N LEU A 595 -16.52 -10.39 -2.95
CA LEU A 595 -17.07 -9.47 -3.96
C LEU A 595 -15.98 -8.81 -4.83
N ASN A 596 -14.90 -8.33 -4.20
CA ASN A 596 -13.94 -7.42 -4.84
C ASN A 596 -12.61 -8.08 -5.23
N PHE A 597 -12.25 -9.22 -4.63
CA PHE A 597 -10.92 -9.84 -4.78
C PHE A 597 -10.94 -11.30 -5.23
N ALA A 598 -12.10 -11.96 -5.26
CA ALA A 598 -12.26 -13.27 -5.88
C ALA A 598 -12.34 -13.13 -7.42
N ARG A 599 -12.03 -14.22 -8.13
CA ARG A 599 -12.06 -14.28 -9.60
C ARG A 599 -13.41 -14.76 -10.10
#